data_AF-A0A5N7U801-F1
#
_entry.id   AF-A0A5N7U801-F1
#
_cell.length_a   1.000
_cell.length_b   1.000
_cell.length_c   1.000
_cell.angle_alpha   90.00
_cell.angle_beta   90.00
_cell.angle_gamma   90.00
#
_symmetry.space_group_name_H-M   'P 1'
#
loop_
_entity.id
_entity.type
_entity.pdbx_description
1 polymer ?
#
loop_
_entity_poly.entity_id
_entity_poly.type
_entity_poly.pdbx_seq_one_letter_code
_entity_poly.pdbx_strand_id
1 'polypeptide(L)'
;MKSMATILKGTVTALALFTMTQCTTTSGASAADEKTFIVGPQTADCTGVAPMKCLQVKEKPTDNWSNFYTNIEGFTYEPGYEYVIKVKTEKVENVPADASSIKYTLIKQISKTKK
;
A
#
# COMPACT_ATOMS: atom_id res chain seq x y z
N MET A 1 19.12 -28.16 -61.93
CA MET A 1 18.10 -28.03 -63.00
C MET A 1 17.31 -29.33 -63.10
N LYS A 2 16.08 -29.32 -62.59
CA LYS A 2 14.92 -30.09 -63.06
C LYS A 2 13.74 -29.57 -62.24
N SER A 3 13.02 -28.68 -62.88
CA SER A 3 11.80 -28.04 -62.42
C SER A 3 10.63 -29.03 -62.41
N MET A 4 9.47 -28.51 -61.98
CA MET A 4 8.10 -28.97 -62.20
C MET A 4 7.52 -29.80 -61.04
N ALA A 5 6.29 -29.59 -60.57
CA ALA A 5 5.31 -28.55 -60.79
C ALA A 5 4.22 -28.70 -59.70
N THR A 6 3.58 -27.59 -59.39
CA THR A 6 2.46 -27.39 -58.46
C THR A 6 1.21 -28.21 -58.81
N ILE A 7 0.54 -28.77 -57.79
CA ILE A 7 -0.89 -29.17 -57.78
C ILE A 7 -1.40 -28.81 -56.37
N LEU A 8 -2.04 -27.66 -56.13
CA LEU A 8 -3.44 -27.27 -56.38
C LEU A 8 -4.51 -28.05 -55.57
N LYS A 9 -5.15 -27.28 -54.66
CA LYS A 9 -6.50 -27.41 -54.06
C LYS A 9 -6.73 -28.48 -52.99
N GLY A 10 -7.12 -28.00 -51.81
CA GLY A 10 -7.77 -28.80 -50.77
C GLY A 10 -8.10 -27.95 -49.55
N THR A 11 -9.24 -27.25 -49.62
CA THR A 11 -9.86 -26.52 -48.50
C THR A 11 -10.16 -27.45 -47.33
N VAL A 12 -9.66 -27.15 -46.14
CA VAL A 12 -10.32 -27.55 -44.88
C VAL A 12 -10.28 -26.37 -43.93
N THR A 13 -11.45 -25.77 -43.79
CA THR A 13 -11.88 -24.91 -42.69
C THR A 13 -11.49 -25.54 -41.36
N ALA A 14 -10.46 -25.03 -40.72
CA ALA A 14 -10.16 -25.32 -39.32
C ALA A 14 -10.48 -24.06 -38.51
N LEU A 15 -11.62 -24.17 -37.84
CA LEU A 15 -12.20 -23.28 -36.86
C LEU A 15 -11.21 -23.06 -35.69
N ALA A 16 -10.26 -22.14 -35.83
CA ALA A 16 -9.46 -21.70 -34.70
C ALA A 16 -10.26 -20.65 -33.93
N LEU A 17 -11.03 -21.11 -32.93
CA LEU A 17 -11.56 -20.25 -31.89
C LEU A 17 -10.40 -19.45 -31.30
N PHE A 18 -10.34 -18.17 -31.65
CA PHE A 18 -9.51 -17.18 -30.97
C PHE A 18 -10.01 -17.12 -29.53
N THR A 19 -9.32 -17.83 -28.65
CA THR A 19 -9.53 -17.77 -27.20
C THR A 19 -9.40 -16.32 -26.78
N MET A 20 -10.50 -15.70 -26.34
CA MET A 20 -10.45 -14.40 -25.70
C MET A 20 -9.51 -14.53 -24.50
N THR A 21 -8.31 -13.98 -24.63
CA THR A 21 -7.43 -13.65 -23.51
C THR A 21 -8.18 -12.64 -22.66
N GLN A 22 -9.02 -13.11 -21.74
CA GLN A 22 -9.56 -12.29 -20.68
C GLN A 22 -8.39 -11.93 -19.79
N CYS A 23 -7.80 -10.77 -20.08
CA CYS A 23 -6.99 -10.06 -19.12
C CYS A 23 -7.93 -9.73 -17.96
N THR A 24 -7.90 -10.56 -16.90
CA THR A 24 -8.51 -10.23 -15.63
C THR A 24 -7.75 -9.03 -15.09
N THR A 25 -8.20 -7.83 -15.45
CA THR A 25 -7.88 -6.61 -14.74
C THR A 25 -8.33 -6.82 -13.30
N THR A 26 -7.40 -7.22 -12.44
CA THR A 26 -7.53 -7.18 -10.98
C THR A 26 -7.96 -5.77 -10.61
N SER A 27 -9.26 -5.60 -10.47
CA SER A 27 -9.86 -4.40 -9.92
C SER A 27 -9.70 -4.49 -8.41
N GLY A 28 -9.23 -3.41 -7.79
CA GLY A 28 -9.61 -3.11 -6.41
C GLY A 28 -8.49 -2.91 -5.40
N ALA A 29 -7.61 -1.93 -5.63
CA ALA A 29 -7.13 -1.07 -4.56
C ALA A 29 -6.80 0.29 -5.19
N SER A 30 -7.68 1.28 -4.99
CA SER A 30 -7.35 2.66 -5.37
C SER A 30 -6.11 3.06 -4.56
N ALA A 31 -4.97 3.23 -5.21
CA ALA A 31 -3.72 3.67 -4.58
C ALA A 31 -3.78 5.11 -4.06
N ALA A 32 -4.92 5.80 -4.23
CA ALA A 32 -5.12 7.19 -3.86
C ALA A 32 -5.07 7.44 -2.34
N ASP A 33 -5.24 6.40 -1.52
CA ASP A 33 -5.48 6.52 -0.08
C ASP A 33 -4.54 5.63 0.75
N GLU A 34 -3.33 5.35 0.27
CA GLU A 34 -2.35 4.53 0.98
C GLU A 34 -1.06 5.30 1.26
N LYS A 35 -0.47 5.08 2.44
CA LYS A 35 0.83 5.64 2.82
C LYS A 35 1.75 4.56 3.37
N THR A 36 3.06 4.79 3.23
CA THR A 36 4.07 4.00 3.93
C THR A 36 4.66 4.87 5.04
N PHE A 37 4.68 4.33 6.25
CA PHE A 37 5.36 4.94 7.39
C PHE A 37 6.51 4.07 7.86
N ILE A 38 7.61 4.73 8.18
CA ILE A 38 8.68 4.18 9.01
C ILE A 38 8.39 4.67 10.42
N VAL A 39 8.12 3.75 11.36
CA VAL A 39 7.85 4.05 12.77
C VAL A 39 9.11 3.76 13.57
N GLY A 40 9.58 4.75 14.35
CA GLY A 40 10.83 4.67 15.10
C GLY A 40 10.74 3.79 16.35
N PRO A 41 11.89 3.35 16.89
CA PRO A 41 11.97 2.45 18.05
C PRO A 41 11.65 3.11 19.39
N GLN A 42 11.46 4.43 19.41
CA GLN A 42 11.14 5.20 20.60
C GLN A 42 10.01 6.18 20.30
N THR A 43 9.17 6.43 21.30
CA THR A 43 8.20 7.53 21.32
C THR A 43 8.84 8.81 21.85
N ALA A 44 8.32 9.97 21.47
CA ALA A 44 8.71 11.25 22.04
C ALA A 44 7.64 11.80 22.98
N ASP A 45 8.05 12.59 23.98
CA ASP A 45 7.14 13.46 24.71
C ASP A 45 6.56 14.51 23.76
N CYS A 46 5.23 14.62 23.75
CA CYS A 46 4.51 15.55 22.89
C CYS A 46 3.23 16.01 23.59
N THR A 47 2.59 17.07 23.06
CA THR A 47 1.33 17.58 23.59
C THR A 47 0.31 17.61 22.46
N GLY A 48 -0.76 16.81 22.60
CA GLY A 48 -1.97 16.91 21.79
C GLY A 48 -3.00 17.75 22.56
N VAL A 49 -4.14 17.14 22.92
CA VAL A 49 -5.08 17.73 23.89
C VAL A 49 -4.46 17.84 25.30
N ALA A 50 -3.57 16.91 25.64
CA ALA A 50 -2.81 16.86 26.89
C ALA A 50 -1.40 16.29 26.63
N PRO A 51 -0.46 16.40 27.59
CA PRO A 51 0.84 15.74 27.51
C PRO A 51 0.69 14.23 27.32
N MET A 52 1.41 13.66 26.35
CA MET A 52 1.34 12.25 25.99
C MET A 52 2.66 11.77 25.34
N LYS A 53 2.70 10.49 24.96
CA LYS A 53 3.78 9.92 24.16
C LYS A 53 3.30 9.75 22.71
N CYS A 54 4.02 10.35 21.76
CA CYS A 54 3.74 10.21 20.33
C CYS A 54 4.68 9.22 19.68
N LEU A 55 4.18 8.46 18.71
CA LEU A 55 5.06 7.71 17.81
C LEU A 55 5.94 8.69 17.03
N GLN A 56 7.17 8.28 16.72
CA GLN A 56 8.01 8.99 15.77
C GLN A 56 7.87 8.34 14.41
N VAL A 57 7.47 9.10 13.40
CA VAL A 57 7.26 8.59 12.04
C VAL A 57 7.98 9.42 10.99
N LYS A 58 8.29 8.77 9.87
CA LYS A 58 8.74 9.42 8.63
C LYS A 58 8.25 8.63 7.41
N GLU A 59 8.04 9.29 6.29
CA GLU A 59 7.57 8.63 5.05
C GLU A 59 8.75 8.09 4.22
N LYS A 60 9.91 8.75 4.26
CA LYS A 60 11.14 8.29 3.59
C LYS A 60 12.30 8.14 4.58
N PRO A 61 13.29 7.28 4.29
CA PRO A 61 14.45 7.09 5.16
C PRO A 61 15.27 8.36 5.42
N THR A 62 15.28 9.28 4.46
CA THR A 62 16.02 10.56 4.51
C THR A 62 15.28 11.69 5.23
N ASP A 63 13.99 11.51 5.51
CA ASP A 63 13.19 12.54 6.16
C ASP A 63 13.53 12.61 7.66
N ASN A 64 13.27 13.77 8.25
CA ASN A 64 13.35 13.94 9.70
C ASN A 64 12.19 13.21 10.39
N TRP A 65 12.42 12.75 11.61
CA TRP A 65 11.37 12.21 12.45
C TRP A 65 10.33 13.29 12.78
N SER A 66 9.07 12.88 12.79
CA SER A 66 7.94 13.73 13.13
C SER A 66 7.02 13.05 14.15
N ASN A 67 6.40 13.84 15.02
CA ASN A 67 5.40 13.34 15.95
C ASN A 67 4.17 12.88 15.19
N PHE A 68 3.73 11.66 15.47
CA PHE A 68 2.45 11.14 15.03
C PHE A 68 1.49 11.13 16.22
N TYR A 69 0.49 12.01 16.16
CA TYR A 69 -0.38 12.34 17.29
C TYR A 69 -1.64 11.47 17.40
N THR A 70 -1.92 10.65 16.38
CA THR A 70 -3.13 9.83 16.32
C THR A 70 -2.79 8.34 16.42
N ASN A 71 -3.81 7.49 16.55
CA ASN A 71 -3.65 6.05 16.51
C ASN A 71 -3.70 5.52 15.07
N ILE A 72 -3.07 4.38 14.84
CA ILE A 72 -3.21 3.60 13.61
C ILE A 72 -3.98 2.34 13.98
N GLU A 73 -5.22 2.22 13.50
CA GLU A 73 -6.09 1.10 13.82
C GLU A 73 -5.44 -0.22 13.35
N GLY A 74 -5.40 -1.22 14.23
CA GLY A 74 -4.79 -2.52 13.96
C GLY A 74 -3.26 -2.56 14.09
N PHE A 75 -2.59 -1.44 14.38
CA PHE A 75 -1.15 -1.42 14.67
C PHE A 75 -0.90 -1.39 16.17
N THR A 76 -0.12 -2.37 16.66
CA THR A 76 0.34 -2.41 18.05
C THR A 76 1.83 -2.11 18.10
N TYR A 77 2.17 -1.02 18.78
CA TYR A 77 3.55 -0.58 18.95
C TYR A 77 4.24 -1.32 20.09
N GLU A 78 5.48 -1.73 19.88
CA GLU A 78 6.37 -2.22 20.94
C GLU A 78 7.67 -1.40 20.93
N PRO A 79 8.09 -0.86 22.08
CA PRO A 79 9.36 -0.13 22.20
C PRO A 79 10.57 -0.99 21.78
N GLY A 80 11.59 -0.34 21.21
CA GLY A 80 12.83 -1.01 20.77
C GLY A 80 12.77 -1.62 19.37
N TYR A 81 11.66 -1.45 18.64
CA TYR A 81 11.53 -1.91 17.26
C TYR A 81 11.27 -0.75 16.31
N GLU A 82 11.99 -0.74 15.19
CA GLU A 82 11.63 0.08 14.03
C GLU A 82 10.74 -0.75 13.11
N TYR A 83 9.68 -0.11 12.61
CA TYR A 83 8.71 -0.75 11.73
C TYR A 83 8.68 -0.03 10.40
N VAL A 84 8.44 -0.79 9.33
CA VAL A 84 7.93 -0.23 8.07
C VAL A 84 6.52 -0.78 7.90
N ILE A 85 5.53 0.11 7.81
CA ILE A 85 4.12 -0.25 7.72
C ILE A 85 3.46 0.47 6.54
N LYS A 86 2.49 -0.20 5.95
CA LYS A 86 1.58 0.38 4.96
C LYS A 86 0.22 0.61 5.63
N VAL A 87 -0.31 1.81 5.49
CA VAL A 87 -1.57 2.23 6.09
C VAL A 87 -2.52 2.77 5.02
N LYS A 88 -3.82 2.59 5.25
CA LYS A 88 -4.89 3.28 4.53
C LYS A 88 -5.19 4.60 5.23
N THR A 89 -5.40 5.66 4.48
CA THR A 89 -5.85 6.97 4.99
C THR A 89 -7.26 7.25 4.53
N GLU A 90 -8.16 7.58 5.45
CA GLU A 90 -9.55 7.88 5.12
C GLU A 90 -9.93 9.23 5.73
N LYS A 91 -10.53 10.12 4.93
CA LYS A 91 -11.04 11.38 5.44
C LYS A 91 -12.32 11.14 6.24
N VAL A 92 -12.38 11.67 7.45
CA VAL A 92 -13.54 11.62 8.33
C VAL A 92 -14.16 13.02 8.41
N GLU A 93 -15.43 13.11 8.04
CA GLU A 93 -16.21 14.36 8.10
C GLU A 93 -16.83 14.53 9.49
N ASN A 94 -17.17 15.77 9.86
CA ASN A 94 -17.83 16.11 11.13
C ASN A 94 -17.06 15.69 12.40
N VAL A 95 -15.73 15.74 12.36
CA VAL A 95 -14.90 15.52 13.55
C VAL A 95 -14.86 16.77 14.46
N PRO A 96 -14.66 16.62 15.79
CA PRO A 96 -14.38 17.73 16.67
C PRO A 96 -13.17 18.57 16.18
N ALA A 97 -13.13 19.86 16.54
CA ALA A 97 -12.08 20.77 16.09
C ALA A 97 -10.65 20.31 16.45
N ASP A 98 -10.50 19.62 17.58
CA ASP A 98 -9.21 19.14 18.10
C ASP A 98 -8.86 17.70 17.67
N ALA A 99 -9.71 17.06 16.86
CA ALA A 99 -9.50 15.70 16.37
C ALA A 99 -8.94 15.70 14.94
N SER A 100 -8.15 14.68 14.59
CA SER A 100 -7.70 14.52 13.21
C SER A 100 -8.88 14.21 12.29
N SER A 101 -8.94 14.88 11.14
CA SER A 101 -9.87 14.55 10.05
C SER A 101 -9.39 13.36 9.21
N ILE A 102 -8.28 12.71 9.58
CA ILE A 102 -7.73 11.55 8.90
C ILE A 102 -7.70 10.34 9.83
N LYS A 103 -8.35 9.27 9.40
CA LYS A 103 -8.27 7.95 10.02
C LYS A 103 -7.17 7.14 9.34
N TYR A 104 -6.36 6.46 10.14
CA TYR A 104 -5.29 5.58 9.67
C TYR A 104 -5.58 4.13 10.07
N THR A 105 -5.57 3.23 9.10
CA THR A 105 -5.81 1.80 9.32
C THR A 105 -4.63 1.01 8.79
N LEU A 106 -4.06 0.10 9.60
CA LEU A 106 -2.97 -0.77 9.17
C LEU A 106 -3.45 -1.69 8.05
N ILE A 107 -2.78 -1.62 6.90
CA ILE A 107 -2.97 -2.58 5.81
C ILE A 107 -2.01 -3.74 6.00
N LYS A 108 -0.72 -3.42 6.23
CA LYS A 108 0.34 -4.43 6.31
C LYS A 108 1.54 -3.92 7.09
N GLN A 109 2.09 -4.76 7.96
CA GLN A 109 3.44 -4.59 8.48
C GLN A 109 4.44 -5.20 7.49
N ILE A 110 5.29 -4.37 6.91
CA ILE A 110 6.30 -4.76 5.92
C ILE A 110 7.54 -5.31 6.63
N SER A 111 7.95 -4.66 7.74
CA SER A 111 9.06 -5.13 8.57
C SER A 111 8.89 -4.71 10.03
N LYS A 112 9.58 -5.44 10.91
CA LYS A 112 9.77 -5.14 12.33
C LYS A 112 11.20 -5.54 12.69
N THR A 113 12.04 -4.57 12.99
CA THR A 113 13.48 -4.76 13.22
C THR A 113 13.87 -4.23 14.58
N LYS A 114 14.51 -5.07 15.40
CA LYS A 114 15.02 -4.65 16.71
C LYS A 114 16.14 -3.62 16.52
N LYS A 115 16.11 -2.53 17.29
CA LYS A 115 17.12 -1.48 17.30
C LYS A 115 17.87 -1.44 18.62
#